data_AF-A0A1M4X926-F1
#
_entry.id   AF-A0A1M4X926-F1
#
_cell.length_a   1.000
_cell.length_b   1.000
_cell.length_c   1.000
_cell.angle_alpha   90.00
_cell.angle_beta   90.00
_cell.angle_gamma   90.00
#
_symmetry.space_group_name_H-M   'P 1'
#
loop_
_entity.id
_entity.type
_entity.pdbx_description
1 polymer ?
#
loop_
_entity_poly.entity_id
_entity_poly.type
_entity_poly.pdbx_seq_one_letter_code
_entity_poly.pdbx_strand_id
1 'polypeptide(L)'
;MPDPFAQRAETLHRTLLDMERDAAEEDLFAIGYMIPQIGLVLEMAEYDPSEVEAEDFDATYWQWLESTFAEDGMSDEDRSRIEQLWEGARDHSAA
;
A
#
# COMPACT_ATOMS: atom_id res chain seq x y z
N MET A 1 3.83 -16.47 16.90
CA MET A 1 3.37 -16.62 15.51
C MET A 1 4.01 -15.50 14.71
N PRO A 2 4.27 -15.68 13.42
CA PRO A 2 4.73 -14.57 12.59
C PRO A 2 3.58 -13.55 12.48
N ASP A 3 3.90 -12.26 12.56
CA ASP A 3 2.93 -11.17 12.52
C ASP A 3 2.27 -11.11 11.13
N PRO A 4 0.95 -11.41 10.99
CA PRO A 4 0.27 -11.43 9.69
C PRO A 4 0.25 -10.05 9.02
N PHE A 5 0.06 -8.99 9.81
CA PHE A 5 -0.03 -7.61 9.35
C PHE A 5 1.32 -7.16 8.77
N ALA A 6 2.41 -7.37 9.51
CA ALA A 6 3.75 -7.01 9.05
C ALA A 6 4.19 -7.82 7.82
N GLN A 7 3.90 -9.12 7.77
CA GLN A 7 4.22 -9.94 6.59
C GLN A 7 3.46 -9.51 5.34
N ARG A 8 2.19 -9.10 5.49
CA ARG A 8 1.41 -8.58 4.37
C ARG A 8 2.02 -7.29 3.85
N ALA A 9 2.39 -6.37 4.73
CA ALA A 9 3.08 -5.13 4.40
C ALA A 9 4.40 -5.36 3.64
N GLU A 10 5.26 -6.25 4.13
CA GLU A 10 6.53 -6.60 3.48
C GLU A 10 6.32 -7.21 2.08
N THR A 11 5.27 -8.01 1.92
CA THR A 11 4.92 -8.62 0.64
C THR A 11 4.49 -7.57 -0.37
N LEU A 12 3.55 -6.70 0.01
CA LEU A 12 3.10 -5.60 -0.84
C LEU A 12 4.23 -4.61 -1.16
N HIS A 13 5.11 -4.33 -0.21
CA HIS A 13 6.26 -3.45 -0.44
C HIS A 13 7.19 -4.00 -1.52
N ARG A 14 7.49 -5.31 -1.48
CA ARG A 14 8.28 -5.96 -2.54
C ARG A 14 7.54 -5.94 -3.87
N THR A 15 6.25 -6.22 -3.88
CA THR A 15 5.43 -6.17 -5.10
C THR A 15 5.44 -4.78 -5.73
N LEU A 16 5.30 -3.72 -4.93
CA LEU A 16 5.36 -2.34 -5.43
C LEU A 16 6.74 -1.97 -5.97
N LEU A 17 7.83 -2.42 -5.33
CA LEU A 17 9.19 -2.23 -5.86
C LEU A 17 9.39 -2.96 -7.20
N ASP A 18 8.86 -4.17 -7.33
CA ASP A 18 8.90 -4.91 -8.60
C ASP A 18 8.05 -4.21 -9.68
N MET A 19 6.86 -3.71 -9.31
CA MET A 19 6.03 -2.90 -10.21
C MET A 19 6.73 -1.62 -10.64
N GLU A 20 7.39 -0.89 -9.73
CA GLU A 20 8.13 0.34 -10.03
C GLU A 20 9.23 0.09 -11.06
N ARG A 21 9.97 -1.02 -10.92
CA ARG A 21 11.06 -1.39 -11.83
C ARG A 21 10.59 -1.59 -13.27
N ASP A 22 9.38 -2.13 -13.45
CA ASP A 22 8.83 -2.52 -14.74
C ASP A 22 7.75 -1.53 -15.25
N ALA A 23 7.49 -0.45 -14.50
CA ALA A 23 6.44 0.53 -14.76
C ALA A 23 6.74 1.48 -15.93
N ALA A 24 5.66 1.93 -16.59
CA ALA A 24 5.71 3.06 -17.49
C ALA A 24 5.90 4.38 -16.72
N GLU A 25 6.42 5.42 -17.39
CA GLU A 25 6.70 6.71 -16.76
C GLU A 25 5.46 7.34 -16.11
N GLU A 26 4.28 7.14 -16.70
CA GLU A 26 2.98 7.58 -16.19
C GLU A 26 2.59 6.95 -14.84
N ASP A 27 3.18 5.81 -14.47
CA ASP A 27 2.86 5.08 -13.25
C ASP A 27 3.85 5.33 -12.12
N LEU A 28 5.06 5.79 -12.45
CA LEU A 28 6.15 5.95 -11.49
C LEU A 28 5.78 6.87 -10.34
N PHE A 29 5.02 7.93 -10.60
CA PHE A 29 4.54 8.82 -9.54
C PHE A 29 3.65 8.07 -8.55
N ALA A 30 2.62 7.38 -9.04
CA ALA A 30 1.65 6.68 -8.20
C ALA A 30 2.31 5.55 -7.39
N ILE A 31 3.20 4.76 -8.01
CA ILE A 31 3.93 3.69 -7.33
C ILE A 31 4.92 4.26 -6.31
N GLY A 32 5.70 5.26 -6.71
CA GLY A 32 6.66 5.94 -5.84
C GLY A 32 5.99 6.64 -4.66
N TYR A 33 4.74 7.09 -4.81
CA TYR A 33 3.95 7.63 -3.71
C TYR A 33 3.52 6.54 -2.72
N MET A 34 3.13 5.36 -3.20
CA MET A 34 2.64 4.26 -2.35
C MET A 34 3.75 3.61 -1.51
N ILE A 35 4.91 3.32 -2.09
CA ILE A 35 6.02 2.60 -1.42
C ILE A 35 6.35 3.14 -0.01
N PRO A 36 6.62 4.45 0.19
CA PRO A 36 6.97 4.97 1.52
C PRO A 36 5.82 4.89 2.52
N GLN A 37 4.56 4.90 2.07
CA GLN A 37 3.39 4.86 2.95
C GLN A 37 3.27 3.51 3.67
N ILE A 38 3.77 2.42 3.08
CA ILE A 38 3.78 1.11 3.76
C ILE A 38 4.59 1.17 5.05
N GLY A 39 5.78 1.79 4.98
CA GLY A 39 6.62 1.98 6.16
C GLY A 39 5.96 2.84 7.22
N LEU A 40 5.27 3.91 6.81
CA LEU A 40 4.54 4.78 7.72
C LEU A 40 3.39 4.07 8.42
N VAL A 41 2.60 3.26 7.69
CA VAL A 41 1.52 2.47 8.30
C VAL A 41 2.08 1.45 9.29
N LEU A 42 3.19 0.78 8.97
CA LEU A 42 3.83 -0.15 9.91
C LEU A 42 4.34 0.54 11.19
N GLU A 43 4.79 1.79 11.08
CA GLU A 43 5.27 2.55 12.24
C GLU A 43 4.13 3.13 13.08
N MET A 44 3.04 3.54 12.44
CA MET A 44 1.98 4.35 13.04
C MET A 44 0.71 3.57 13.39
N ALA A 45 0.47 2.41 12.79
CA ALA A 45 -0.72 1.61 13.07
C ALA A 45 -0.64 0.99 14.47
N GLU A 46 -1.71 1.16 15.24
CA GLU A 46 -1.88 0.47 16.52
C GLU A 46 -2.70 -0.80 16.30
N TYR A 47 -2.07 -1.97 16.49
CA TYR A 47 -2.71 -3.27 16.33
C TYR A 47 -2.12 -4.33 17.28
N ASP A 48 -2.89 -5.39 17.56
CA ASP A 48 -2.39 -6.59 18.25
C ASP A 48 -2.08 -7.69 17.22
N PRO A 49 -0.82 -8.16 17.09
CA PRO A 49 -0.45 -9.20 16.13
C PRO A 49 -1.19 -10.54 16.29
N SER A 50 -1.91 -10.75 17.38
CA SER A 50 -2.73 -11.95 17.64
C SER A 50 -4.22 -11.78 17.32
N GLU A 51 -4.67 -10.55 17.06
CA GLU A 51 -6.07 -10.22 16.74
C GLU A 51 -6.24 -9.69 15.31
N VAL A 52 -5.20 -9.76 14.48
CA VAL A 52 -5.22 -9.31 13.09
C VAL A 52 -4.96 -10.43 12.10
N GLU A 53 -5.57 -10.29 10.93
CA GLU A 53 -5.31 -11.07 9.73
C GLU A 53 -4.48 -10.25 8.73
N ALA A 54 -4.05 -10.87 7.64
CA ALA A 54 -3.27 -10.19 6.62
C ALA A 54 -4.08 -9.04 5.97
N GLU A 55 -5.36 -9.27 5.70
CA GLU A 55 -6.25 -8.33 5.03
C GLU A 55 -6.51 -7.05 5.86
N ASP A 56 -6.28 -7.09 7.18
CA ASP A 56 -6.38 -5.90 8.02
C ASP A 56 -5.33 -4.86 7.62
N PHE A 57 -4.14 -5.28 7.18
CA PHE A 57 -3.15 -4.36 6.64
C PHE A 57 -3.67 -3.64 5.39
N ASP A 58 -4.29 -4.37 4.45
CA ASP A 58 -4.81 -3.78 3.22
C ASP A 58 -5.83 -2.68 3.52
N ALA A 59 -6.73 -2.93 4.48
CA ALA A 59 -7.76 -1.99 4.91
C ALA A 59 -7.16 -0.77 5.63
N THR A 60 -6.24 -0.98 6.57
CA THR A 60 -5.55 0.11 7.28
C THR A 60 -4.75 0.98 6.33
N TYR A 61 -4.02 0.35 5.39
CA TYR A 61 -3.23 1.06 4.40
C TYR A 61 -4.10 1.91 3.46
N TRP A 62 -5.24 1.39 3.00
CA TRP A 62 -6.14 2.18 2.15
C TRP A 62 -6.73 3.38 2.89
N GLN A 63 -7.20 3.20 4.13
CA GLN A 63 -7.69 4.31 4.96
C GLN A 63 -6.61 5.38 5.22
N TRP A 64 -5.37 4.94 5.40
CA TRP A 64 -4.22 5.84 5.52
C TRP A 64 -4.05 6.68 4.26
N LEU A 65 -4.01 6.04 3.07
CA LEU A 65 -3.88 6.74 1.79
C LEU A 65 -5.01 7.74 1.55
N GLU A 66 -6.27 7.38 1.81
CA GLU A 66 -7.40 8.30 1.64
C GLU A 66 -7.25 9.57 2.49
N SER A 67 -6.70 9.43 3.70
CA SER A 67 -6.40 10.56 4.58
C SER A 67 -5.25 11.41 4.02
N THR A 68 -4.16 10.78 3.59
CA THR A 68 -3.00 11.48 3.01
C THR A 68 -3.35 12.19 1.70
N PHE A 69 -4.21 11.61 0.86
CA PHE A 69 -4.67 12.24 -0.38
C PHE A 69 -5.39 13.56 -0.14
N ALA A 70 -6.16 13.65 0.94
CA ALA A 70 -6.88 14.86 1.32
C ALA A 70 -5.91 15.95 1.81
N GLU A 71 -4.89 15.56 2.59
CA GLU A 71 -3.88 16.48 3.11
C GLU A 71 -2.94 17.02 2.02
N ASP A 72 -2.52 16.16 1.09
CA ASP A 72 -1.60 16.50 0.01
C ASP A 72 -2.28 17.21 -1.16
N GLY A 73 -3.63 17.27 -1.18
CA GLY A 73 -4.37 17.84 -2.30
C GLY A 73 -4.23 17.03 -3.59
N MET A 74 -4.13 15.70 -3.47
CA MET A 74 -3.96 14.76 -4.57
C MET A 74 -5.09 14.92 -5.61
N SER A 75 -4.75 14.94 -6.91
CA SER A 75 -5.73 15.05 -7.98
C SER A 75 -6.59 13.78 -8.11
N ASP A 76 -7.80 13.90 -8.67
CA ASP A 76 -8.67 12.72 -8.89
C ASP A 76 -8.06 11.71 -9.88
N GLU A 77 -7.27 12.19 -10.84
CA GLU A 77 -6.56 11.35 -11.81
C GLU A 77 -5.49 10.51 -11.12
N ASP A 78 -4.65 11.15 -10.29
CA ASP A 78 -3.61 10.45 -9.53
C ASP A 78 -4.23 9.46 -8.53
N ARG A 79 -5.30 9.86 -7.82
CA ARG A 79 -6.03 8.99 -6.90
C ARG A 79 -6.56 7.75 -7.60
N SER A 80 -7.20 7.92 -8.76
CA SER A 80 -7.71 6.78 -9.53
C SER A 80 -6.58 5.89 -10.04
N ARG A 81 -5.42 6.47 -10.40
CA ARG A 81 -4.27 5.68 -10.83
C ARG A 81 -3.67 4.88 -9.68
N ILE A 82 -3.53 5.49 -8.50
CA ILE A 82 -3.08 4.83 -7.28
C ILE A 82 -4.02 3.68 -6.91
N GLU A 83 -5.34 3.89 -6.95
CA GLU A 83 -6.33 2.84 -6.69
C GLU A 83 -6.16 1.63 -7.61
N GLN A 84 -6.03 1.86 -8.93
CA GLN A 84 -5.85 0.79 -9.91
C GLN A 84 -4.56 -0.01 -9.68
N LEU A 85 -3.46 0.68 -9.41
CA LEU A 85 -2.17 0.05 -9.16
C LEU A 85 -2.15 -0.69 -7.83
N TRP A 86 -2.82 -0.15 -6.81
CA TRP A 86 -2.96 -0.79 -5.51
C TRP A 86 -3.73 -2.11 -5.59
N GLU A 87 -4.88 -2.13 -6.26
CA GLU A 87 -5.62 -3.37 -6.51
C GLU A 87 -4.77 -4.39 -7.28
N GLY A 88 -4.02 -3.93 -8.29
CA GLY A 88 -3.05 -4.77 -8.99
C GLY A 88 -1.97 -5.36 -8.08
N ALA A 89 -1.42 -4.57 -7.16
CA ALA A 89 -0.42 -5.05 -6.20
C ALA A 89 -1.02 -6.08 -5.22
N ARG A 90 -2.25 -5.86 -4.75
CA ARG A 90 -2.97 -6.78 -3.85
C ARG A 90 -3.21 -8.13 -4.51
N ASP A 91 -3.66 -8.14 -5.76
CA ASP A 91 -3.92 -9.35 -6.53
C ASP A 91 -2.64 -10.17 -6.79
N HIS A 92 -1.53 -9.51 -7.15
CA HIS A 92 -0.23 -10.19 -7.33
C HIS A 92 0.31 -10.76 -6.02
N SER A 93 -0.05 -10.16 -4.89
CA SER A 93 0.42 -10.53 -3.57
C SER A 93 -0.49 -11.55 -2.86
N ALA A 94 -1.59 -11.96 -3.49
CA ALA A 94 -2.55 -12.93 -2.94
C ALA A 94 -2.18 -14.40 -3.24
N ALA A 95 -1.07 -14.65 -3.93
CA ALA A 95 -0.62 -15.98 -4.38
C ALA A 95 0.34 -16.67 -3.41
#